data_AF-A0A7V7T1L4-F1
#
_entry.id   AF-A0A7V7T1L4-F1
#
_cell.length_a   1.000
_cell.length_b   1.000
_cell.length_c   1.000
_cell.angle_alpha   90.00
_cell.angle_beta   90.00
_cell.angle_gamma   90.00
#
_symmetry.space_group_name_H-M   'P 1'
#
loop_
_entity.id
_entity.type
_entity.pdbx_description
1 polymer ?
#
loop_
_entity_poly.entity_id
_entity_poly.type
_entity_poly.pdbx_seq_one_letter_code
_entity_poly.pdbx_strand_id
1 'polypeptide(L)' 'MYDEGLLSNHRIFWQVAKVCRSLQSGQLTHKTITEMIYVPETVADGVYWLNLQVAAWQLNAAPSNPVIWPIT' A
#
# COMPACT_ATOMS: atom_id res chain seq x y z
N MET A 1 13.31 -7.14 6.96
CA MET A 1 14.46 -6.50 6.28
C MET A 1 15.30 -7.51 5.51
N TYR A 2 15.48 -8.73 6.01
CA TYR A 2 16.21 -9.80 5.30
C TYR A 2 15.25 -10.75 4.59
N ASP A 3 14.76 -10.33 3.42
CA ASP A 3 13.94 -11.19 2.56
C ASP A 3 14.68 -11.57 1.28
N GLU A 4 16.02 -11.41 1.24
CA GLU A 4 16.89 -11.79 0.10
C GLU A 4 16.42 -11.25 -1.28
N GLY A 5 15.66 -10.16 -1.28
CA GLY A 5 15.07 -9.59 -2.50
C GLY A 5 13.84 -10.33 -3.04
N LEU A 6 13.26 -11.25 -2.27
CA LEU A 6 12.11 -12.07 -2.68
C LEU A 6 10.79 -11.30 -2.73
N LEU A 7 10.66 -10.22 -1.96
CA LEU A 7 9.44 -9.40 -1.79
C LEU A 7 8.24 -10.25 -1.34
N SER A 8 8.47 -11.18 -0.42
CA SER A 8 7.51 -12.17 0.07
C SER A 8 6.22 -11.54 0.58
N ASN A 9 6.30 -10.48 1.40
CA ASN A 9 5.12 -9.79 1.93
C ASN A 9 4.28 -9.14 0.83
N HIS A 10 4.93 -8.47 -0.11
CA HIS A 10 4.29 -7.87 -1.28
C HIS A 10 3.57 -8.93 -2.13
N ARG A 11 4.25 -10.06 -2.40
CA ARG A 11 3.67 -11.18 -3.16
C ARG A 11 2.44 -11.75 -2.48
N ILE A 12 2.48 -11.97 -1.16
CA ILE A 12 1.34 -12.48 -0.38
C ILE A 12 0.18 -11.47 -0.41
N PHE A 13 0.46 -10.19 -0.19
CA PHE A 13 -0.55 -9.13 -0.14
C PHE A 13 -1.38 -9.04 -1.43
N TRP A 14 -0.71 -9.11 -2.59
CA TRP A 14 -1.33 -9.08 -3.92
C TRP A 14 -1.71 -10.46 -4.49
N GLN A 15 -1.48 -11.54 -3.74
CA GLN A 15 -1.69 -12.93 -4.17
C GLN A 15 -0.90 -13.32 -5.44
N VAL A 16 0.32 -12.80 -5.59
CA VAL A 16 1.23 -13.15 -6.67
C VAL A 16 1.95 -14.46 -6.34
N ALA A 17 1.85 -15.46 -7.21
CA ALA A 17 2.55 -16.74 -7.03
C ALA A 17 4.07 -16.55 -6.95
N LYS A 18 4.74 -17.34 -6.10
CA LYS A 18 6.19 -17.19 -5.78
C LYS A 18 7.11 -17.18 -7.01
N VAL A 19 6.77 -17.95 -8.05
CA VAL A 19 7.62 -18.13 -9.24
C VAL A 19 7.22 -17.17 -10.39
N CYS A 20 6.12 -16.44 -10.23
CA CYS A 20 5.62 -15.56 -11.29
C CYS A 20 6.37 -14.23 -11.31
N ARG A 21 6.72 -13.79 -12.52
CA ARG A 21 7.27 -12.45 -12.82
C ARG A 21 6.26 -11.54 -13.53
N SER A 22 5.11 -12.08 -13.93
CA SER A 22 4.05 -11.37 -14.63
C SER A 22 2.72 -11.58 -13.93
N LEU A 23 1.81 -10.62 -14.10
CA LEU A 23 0.49 -10.72 -13.52
C LEU A 23 -0.33 -11.82 -14.23
N GLN A 24 -1.11 -12.58 -13.48
CA GLN A 24 -2.01 -13.64 -13.95
C GLN A 24 -3.44 -13.38 -13.47
N SER A 25 -4.42 -14.01 -14.11
CA SER A 25 -5.82 -13.90 -13.70
C SER A 25 -6.00 -14.38 -12.26
N GLY A 26 -6.63 -13.56 -11.41
CA GLY A 26 -6.90 -13.88 -10.00
C GLY A 26 -6.06 -13.11 -8.97
N GLN A 27 -5.07 -12.33 -9.41
CA GLN A 27 -4.30 -11.45 -8.51
C GLN A 27 -5.07 -10.17 -8.17
N LEU A 28 -4.80 -9.62 -6.98
CA LEU A 28 -5.56 -8.51 -6.42
C LEU A 28 -4.98 -7.16 -6.83
N THR A 29 -5.19 -6.75 -8.07
CA THR A 29 -4.59 -5.53 -8.67
C THR A 29 -5.12 -4.21 -8.12
N HIS A 30 -6.25 -4.22 -7.41
CA HIS A 30 -6.86 -3.01 -6.83
C HIS A 30 -6.32 -2.65 -5.44
N LYS A 31 -5.48 -3.50 -4.85
CA LYS A 31 -4.86 -3.22 -3.56
C LYS A 31 -3.67 -2.29 -3.73
N THR A 32 -3.57 -1.26 -2.89
CA THR A 32 -2.43 -0.34 -2.84
C THR A 32 -1.67 -0.48 -1.53
N ILE A 33 -0.40 -0.08 -1.53
CA ILE A 33 0.42 0.06 -0.33
C ILE A 33 0.85 1.53 -0.26
N THR A 34 0.64 2.17 0.88
CA THR A 34 1.22 3.48 1.21
C THR A 34 2.29 3.25 2.27
N GLU A 35 3.52 3.66 1.97
CA GLU A 35 4.67 3.53 2.87
C GLU A 35 5.14 4.89 3.35
N MET A 36 5.93 4.92 4.43
CA MET A 36 6.53 6.13 4.99
C MET A 36 5.51 7.21 5.39
N ILE A 37 4.30 6.81 5.77
CA ILE A 37 3.33 7.74 6.36
C ILE A 37 3.87 8.27 7.69
N TYR A 38 3.72 9.58 7.90
CA TYR A 38 3.93 10.20 9.20
C TYR A 38 2.57 10.39 9.88
N VAL A 39 2.46 9.87 11.10
CA VAL A 39 1.31 10.09 11.99
C VAL A 39 1.85 10.60 13.32
N PRO A 40 1.45 11.78 13.81
CA PRO A 40 1.86 12.26 15.12
C PRO A 40 1.43 11.30 16.24
N GLU A 41 2.25 11.11 17.26
CA GLU A 41 1.93 10.25 18.42
C GLU A 41 0.71 10.72 19.22
N THR A 42 0.29 11.98 19.04
CA THR A 42 -0.91 12.54 19.67
C THR A 42 -2.20 12.05 19.04
N VAL A 43 -2.15 11.41 17.86
CA VAL A 43 -3.32 10.83 17.20
C VAL A 43 -3.63 9.49 17.87
N ALA A 44 -4.87 9.33 18.34
CA ALA A 44 -5.32 8.09 18.97
C ALA A 44 -5.49 6.96 17.94
N ASP A 45 -5.29 5.71 18.38
CA ASP A 45 -5.63 4.55 17.58
C ASP A 45 -7.15 4.47 17.34
N GLY A 46 -7.55 4.14 16.11
CA GLY A 46 -8.97 4.04 15.77
C GLY A 46 -9.25 4.02 14.28
N VAL A 47 -10.53 4.17 13.94
CA VAL A 47 -10.99 4.23 12.55
C VAL A 47 -11.16 5.70 12.15
N TYR A 48 -10.61 6.04 10.99
CA TYR A 48 -10.62 7.38 10.41
C TYR A 48 -11.14 7.33 8.97
N TRP A 49 -11.77 8.41 8.52
CA TRP A 49 -11.99 8.62 7.09
C TRP A 49 -10.65 8.92 6.41
N LEU A 50 -10.34 8.21 5.33
CA LEU A 50 -9.13 8.41 4.55
C LEU A 50 -9.46 9.08 3.21
N ASN A 51 -8.90 10.27 2.99
CA ASN A 51 -8.78 10.87 1.67
C ASN A 51 -7.38 10.59 1.13
N LEU A 52 -7.27 9.63 0.22
CA LEU A 52 -5.99 9.24 -0.41
C LEU A 52 -5.85 9.92 -1.76
N GLN A 53 -4.91 10.86 -1.85
CA GLN A 53 -4.57 11.55 -3.10
C GLN A 53 -3.28 10.96 -3.67
N VAL A 54 -3.26 10.71 -4.98
CA VAL A 54 -2.09 10.14 -5.68
C VAL A 54 -1.83 10.98 -6.93
N ALA A 55 -0.56 11.25 -7.24
CA ALA A 55 -0.19 11.91 -8.49
C ALA A 55 -0.63 11.06 -9.70
N ALA A 56 -1.15 11.71 -10.75
CA ALA A 56 -1.59 11.04 -11.98
C ALA A 56 -0.40 10.66 -12.89
N TRP A 57 0.51 9.83 -12.36
CA TRP A 57 1.72 9.37 -13.05
C TRP A 57 1.66 7.88 -13.33
N GLN A 58 2.14 7.45 -14.49
CA GLN A 58 2.29 6.04 -14.84
C GLN A 58 3.67 5.52 -14.42
N LEU A 59 3.86 5.34 -13.12
CA LEU A 59 5.09 4.82 -12.52
C LEU A 59 4.80 3.54 -11.73
N ASN A 60 5.85 2.82 -11.33
CA ASN A 60 5.73 1.66 -10.43
C ASN A 60 5.39 2.06 -8.98
N ALA A 61 5.56 3.33 -8.63
CA ALA A 61 5.10 3.96 -7.40
C ALA A 61 4.91 5.46 -7.65
N ALA A 62 3.97 6.09 -6.95
CA ALA A 62 3.73 7.53 -7.02
C ALA A 62 3.65 8.11 -5.61
N PRO A 63 4.09 9.36 -5.39
CA PRO A 63 3.88 10.04 -4.12
C PRO A 63 2.38 10.14 -3.83
N SER A 64 2.03 9.97 -2.56
CA SER A 64 0.66 10.09 -2.09
C SER A 64 0.57 11.07 -0.93
N ASN A 65 -0.60 11.71 -0.78
CA ASN A 65 -0.92 12.61 0.32
C ASN A 65 -2.13 12.04 1.09
N PRO A 66 -1.91 11.12 2.05
CA PRO A 66 -2.98 10.58 2.87
C PRO A 66 -3.44 11.62 3.90
N VAL A 67 -4.71 12.02 3.83
CA VAL A 67 -5.34 12.92 4.81
C VAL A 67 -6.41 12.14 5.56
N ILE A 68 -6.29 12.07 6.88
CA ILE A 68 -7.25 11.36 7.75
C ILE A 68 -8.15 12.35 8.50
N TRP A 69 -9.40 11.94 8.71
CA TRP A 69 -10.39 12.71 9.48
C TRP A 69 -11.06 11.81 10.53
N PRO A 70 -11.29 12.30 11.76
CA PRO A 70 -12.09 11.58 12.74
C PRO A 70 -13.48 11.27 12.19
N ILE A 71 -14.03 10.11 12.56
CA ILE A 71 -15.37 9.71 12.10
C ILE A 71 -16.48 10.42 12.91
N THR A 72 -16.17 10.90 14.11
CA THR A 72 -17.08 11.60 15.04
C THR A 72 -16.31 12.55 15.94
#